data_AF-A0A0N1FU32-F1
#
_entry.id   AF-A0A0N1FU32-F1
#
_cell.length_a   1.000
_cell.length_b   1.000
_cell.length_c   1.000
_cell.angle_alpha   90.00
_cell.angle_beta   90.00
_cell.angle_gamma   90.00
#
_symmetry.space_group_name_H-M   'P 1'
#
loop_
_entity.id
_entity.type
_entity.pdbx_description
1 polymer ?
#
loop_
_entity_poly.entity_id
_entity_poly.type
_entity_poly.pdbx_seq_one_letter_code
_entity_poly.pdbx_strand_id
1 'polypeptide(L)'
;MTQADDRRGLAGVATRQGLEGAVAEEAPLPQAAPAPRVIPVRRGARGDRLAALDGLRFLAALSVVLFHFVGQTPGAMAFVWGRPYQSTFPQAHAYFAFGRLGVDLFFLISGFVICMSAWGRTPRDFFISRVTRLYPMYWIAIVVSACVIYFADTPFGHPNPRVLFANFTMLQTPLGVSNLDSVYWTLWPELCFYLTFAVVVWKG
;
A
#
# COMPACT_ATOMS: atom_id res chain seq x y z
N MET A 1 -33.32 -89.45 40.42
CA MET A 1 -31.91 -89.85 40.51
C MET A 1 -31.69 -90.91 39.44
N THR A 2 -30.87 -90.60 38.41
CA THR A 2 -30.31 -91.54 37.39
C THR A 2 -31.37 -92.07 36.40
N GLN A 3 -31.22 -92.28 35.09
CA GLN A 3 -30.28 -92.10 33.96
C GLN A 3 -31.15 -92.67 32.80
N ALA A 4 -31.20 -92.17 31.57
CA ALA A 4 -30.23 -92.28 30.49
C ALA A 4 -31.13 -92.46 29.25
N ASP A 5 -30.94 -91.57 28.28
CA ASP A 5 -31.67 -91.51 27.03
C ASP A 5 -31.20 -92.62 26.08
N ASP A 6 -32.15 -93.26 25.43
CA ASP A 6 -31.99 -94.41 24.53
C ASP A 6 -32.52 -94.03 23.14
N ARG A 7 -31.93 -94.67 22.14
CA ARG A 7 -32.42 -94.86 20.76
C ARG A 7 -31.94 -93.89 19.68
N ARG A 8 -30.87 -94.38 19.05
CA ARG A 8 -30.63 -94.31 17.61
C ARG A 8 -31.89 -94.72 16.82
N GLY A 9 -32.35 -93.85 15.93
CA GLY A 9 -33.27 -94.14 14.85
C GLY A 9 -32.58 -93.94 13.50
N LEU A 10 -32.52 -95.02 12.71
CA LEU A 10 -32.01 -95.05 11.35
C LEU A 10 -33.04 -94.54 10.34
N ALA A 11 -32.50 -94.19 9.16
CA ALA A 11 -33.13 -94.17 7.84
C ALA A 11 -33.91 -92.90 7.45
N GLY A 12 -33.59 -92.41 6.25
CA GLY A 12 -34.35 -91.34 5.62
C GLY A 12 -33.65 -90.73 4.43
N VAL A 13 -33.65 -91.47 3.32
CA VAL A 13 -33.37 -90.97 1.97
C VAL A 13 -34.23 -89.73 1.70
N ALA A 14 -33.59 -88.60 1.36
CA ALA A 14 -34.30 -87.38 0.96
C ALA A 14 -33.80 -86.90 -0.41
N THR A 15 -34.68 -87.14 -1.36
CA THR A 15 -34.76 -86.73 -2.77
C THR A 15 -34.32 -85.29 -3.05
N ARG A 16 -33.56 -85.14 -4.13
CA ARG A 16 -33.25 -83.87 -4.81
C ARG A 16 -34.51 -83.32 -5.48
N GLN A 17 -34.92 -82.10 -5.15
CA GLN A 17 -35.68 -81.22 -6.05
C GLN A 17 -35.76 -79.80 -5.46
N GLY A 18 -35.40 -78.79 -6.27
CA GLY A 18 -35.54 -77.38 -5.91
C GLY A 18 -34.41 -76.50 -6.44
N LEU A 19 -34.25 -76.43 -7.76
CA LEU A 19 -33.41 -75.46 -8.47
C LEU A 19 -34.31 -74.55 -9.31
N GLU A 20 -35.03 -73.61 -8.69
CA GLU A 20 -35.69 -72.53 -9.43
C GLU A 20 -35.72 -71.24 -8.60
N GLY A 21 -35.07 -70.19 -9.11
CA GLY A 21 -35.50 -68.80 -8.94
C GLY A 21 -35.09 -68.06 -7.66
N ALA A 22 -33.79 -67.76 -7.49
CA ALA A 22 -33.37 -66.59 -6.70
C ALA A 22 -32.79 -65.55 -7.67
N VAL A 23 -33.63 -64.58 -8.05
CA VAL A 23 -33.22 -63.38 -8.77
C VAL A 23 -32.24 -62.64 -7.86
N ALA A 24 -31.00 -62.43 -8.32
CA ALA A 24 -30.03 -61.60 -7.62
C ALA A 24 -30.54 -60.15 -7.63
N GLU A 25 -31.09 -59.70 -6.52
CA GLU A 25 -31.43 -58.30 -6.29
C GLU A 25 -30.11 -57.52 -6.21
N GLU A 26 -29.80 -56.82 -7.31
CA GLU A 26 -28.61 -55.99 -7.45
C GLU A 26 -28.72 -54.81 -6.46
N ALA A 27 -27.96 -54.88 -5.35
CA ALA A 27 -27.96 -53.85 -4.33
C ALA A 27 -27.56 -52.49 -4.93
N PRO A 28 -28.31 -51.40 -4.68
CA PRO A 28 -27.98 -50.08 -5.20
C PRO A 28 -26.57 -49.65 -4.76
N LEU A 29 -25.73 -49.28 -5.73
CA LEU A 29 -24.38 -48.76 -5.45
C LEU A 29 -24.47 -47.55 -4.50
N PRO A 30 -23.56 -47.42 -3.52
CA PRO A 30 -23.54 -46.26 -2.62
C PRO A 30 -23.47 -44.98 -3.45
N GLN A 31 -24.48 -44.12 -3.32
CA GLN A 31 -24.45 -42.80 -3.94
C GLN A 31 -23.21 -42.08 -3.41
N ALA A 32 -22.31 -41.71 -4.33
CA ALA A 32 -21.10 -40.96 -3.99
C ALA A 32 -21.49 -39.72 -3.19
N ALA A 33 -20.91 -39.59 -1.99
CA ALA A 33 -21.15 -38.44 -1.13
C ALA A 33 -20.90 -37.15 -1.93
N PRO A 34 -21.77 -36.12 -1.81
CA PRO A 34 -21.59 -34.88 -2.53
C PRO A 34 -20.21 -34.31 -2.19
N ALA A 35 -19.42 -34.03 -3.22
CA ALA A 35 -18.08 -33.48 -3.07
C ALA A 35 -18.13 -32.25 -2.14
N PRO A 36 -17.15 -32.07 -1.23
CA PRO A 36 -17.15 -30.95 -0.31
C PRO A 36 -17.26 -29.65 -1.10
N ARG A 37 -18.33 -28.90 -0.83
CA ARG A 37 -18.59 -27.63 -1.49
C ARG A 37 -17.50 -26.66 -1.03
N VAL A 38 -16.48 -26.47 -1.86
CA VAL A 38 -15.42 -25.47 -1.62
C VAL A 38 -16.11 -24.11 -1.65
N ILE A 39 -16.40 -23.55 -0.47
CA ILE A 39 -16.86 -22.18 -0.36
C ILE A 39 -15.67 -21.32 -0.79
N PRO A 40 -15.73 -20.58 -1.90
CA PRO A 40 -14.67 -19.64 -2.20
C PRO A 40 -14.64 -18.66 -1.04
N VAL A 41 -13.53 -18.67 -0.28
CA VAL A 41 -13.25 -17.60 0.68
C VAL A 41 -13.25 -16.33 -0.14
N ARG A 42 -14.34 -15.56 -0.05
CA ARG A 42 -14.42 -14.23 -0.64
C ARG A 42 -13.23 -13.49 -0.07
N ARG A 43 -12.17 -13.30 -0.87
CA ARG A 43 -11.03 -12.47 -0.49
C ARG A 43 -11.59 -11.08 -0.31
N GLY A 44 -12.05 -10.78 0.90
CA GLY A 44 -12.69 -9.52 1.22
C GLY A 44 -11.73 -8.40 0.88
N ALA A 45 -12.15 -7.55 -0.06
CA ALA A 45 -11.83 -6.13 -0.14
C ALA A 45 -10.40 -5.72 0.29
N ARG A 46 -9.37 -6.43 -0.16
CA ARG A 46 -7.98 -5.95 -0.01
C ARG A 46 -7.74 -4.70 -0.87
N GLY A 47 -8.54 -4.50 -1.92
CA GLY A 47 -8.46 -3.36 -2.84
C GLY A 47 -9.28 -2.12 -2.44
N ASP A 48 -10.36 -2.26 -1.66
CA ASP A 48 -11.21 -1.11 -1.28
C ASP A 48 -10.71 -0.36 -0.05
N ARG A 49 -9.76 -0.94 0.69
CA ARG A 49 -9.61 -0.61 2.12
C ARG A 49 -9.25 0.85 2.38
N LEU A 50 -8.69 1.60 1.42
CA LEU A 50 -8.47 3.05 1.55
C LEU A 50 -8.55 3.82 0.21
N ALA A 51 -9.40 3.40 -0.74
CA ALA A 51 -9.52 4.10 -2.04
C ALA A 51 -9.86 5.60 -1.88
N ALA A 52 -10.66 5.94 -0.87
CA ALA A 52 -10.98 7.33 -0.54
C ALA A 52 -9.75 8.13 -0.08
N LEU A 53 -8.83 7.53 0.68
CA LEU A 53 -7.60 8.22 1.10
C LEU A 53 -6.61 8.36 -0.05
N ASP A 54 -6.52 7.37 -0.92
CA ASP A 54 -5.69 7.46 -2.12
C ASP A 54 -6.24 8.53 -3.08
N GLY A 55 -7.58 8.62 -3.22
CA GLY A 55 -8.24 9.71 -3.93
C GLY A 55 -7.96 11.08 -3.31
N LEU A 56 -8.03 11.19 -1.98
CA LEU A 56 -7.74 12.45 -1.30
C LEU A 56 -6.26 12.85 -1.42
N ARG A 57 -5.34 11.88 -1.39
CA ARG A 57 -3.91 12.09 -1.69
C ARG A 57 -3.69 12.58 -3.11
N PHE A 58 -4.39 11.98 -4.07
CA PHE A 58 -4.33 12.40 -5.46
C PHE A 58 -4.80 13.85 -5.60
N LEU A 59 -5.94 14.21 -4.99
CA LEU A 59 -6.44 15.58 -4.99
C LEU A 59 -5.47 16.56 -4.31
N ALA A 60 -4.85 16.16 -3.20
CA ALA A 60 -3.84 16.96 -2.51
C ALA A 60 -2.59 17.17 -3.39
N ALA A 61 -2.09 16.12 -4.05
CA ALA A 61 -0.96 16.24 -4.96
C ALA A 61 -1.29 17.12 -6.18
N LEU A 62 -2.50 16.95 -6.75
CA LEU A 62 -2.96 17.75 -7.87
C LEU A 62 -3.08 19.24 -7.51
N SER A 63 -3.61 19.57 -6.33
CA SER A 63 -3.69 20.96 -5.89
C SER A 63 -2.31 21.59 -5.68
N VAL A 64 -1.32 20.83 -5.23
CA VAL A 64 0.08 21.30 -5.13
C VAL A 64 0.70 21.53 -6.50
N VAL A 65 0.45 20.65 -7.47
CA VAL A 65 0.88 20.86 -8.87
C VAL A 65 0.26 22.16 -9.39
N LEU A 66 -1.05 22.33 -9.25
CA LEU A 66 -1.73 23.55 -9.70
C LEU A 66 -1.25 24.80 -8.96
N PHE A 67 -0.84 24.70 -7.70
CA PHE A 67 -0.18 25.81 -7.00
C PHE A 67 1.16 26.18 -7.66
N HIS A 68 2.01 25.22 -8.01
CA HIS A 68 3.31 25.52 -8.64
C HIS A 68 3.16 26.09 -10.05
N PHE A 69 2.16 25.62 -10.82
CA PHE A 69 1.94 26.11 -12.19
C PHE A 69 1.07 27.36 -12.27
N VAL A 70 0.03 27.46 -11.43
CA VAL A 70 -1.08 28.45 -11.52
C VAL A 70 -1.16 29.39 -10.30
N GLY A 71 -0.69 28.98 -9.12
CA GLY A 71 -0.92 29.67 -7.84
C GLY A 71 0.31 30.30 -7.18
N GLN A 72 1.47 30.25 -7.83
CA GLN A 72 2.75 30.53 -7.19
C GLN A 72 2.84 32.00 -6.74
N THR A 73 3.12 32.21 -5.45
CA THR A 73 3.18 33.56 -4.89
C THR A 73 4.54 34.23 -5.16
N PRO A 74 4.59 35.58 -5.21
CA PRO A 74 5.78 36.34 -5.63
C PRO A 74 7.08 36.07 -4.86
N GLY A 75 6.99 35.49 -3.66
CA GLY A 75 8.15 35.19 -2.81
C GLY A 75 8.94 33.92 -3.20
N ALA A 76 8.40 33.06 -4.07
CA ALA A 76 9.07 31.83 -4.51
C ALA A 76 9.60 31.94 -5.95
N MET A 77 8.86 32.58 -6.85
CA MET A 77 9.26 32.86 -8.23
C MET A 77 8.51 34.12 -8.71
N ALA A 78 9.24 35.20 -8.96
CA ALA A 78 8.61 36.49 -9.32
C ALA A 78 8.11 36.52 -10.78
N PHE A 79 8.68 35.69 -11.65
CA PHE A 79 8.42 35.69 -13.09
C PHE A 79 8.21 34.27 -13.62
N VAL A 80 7.21 34.09 -14.46
CA VAL A 80 6.92 32.85 -15.20
C VAL A 80 6.81 33.24 -16.67
N TRP A 81 7.64 32.64 -17.54
CA TRP A 81 7.80 33.01 -18.97
C TRP A 81 8.17 34.49 -19.20
N GLY A 82 8.97 35.09 -18.32
CA GLY A 82 9.39 36.49 -18.44
C GLY A 82 8.31 37.52 -18.09
N ARG A 83 7.17 37.11 -17.52
CA ARG A 83 6.10 38.00 -17.05
C ARG A 83 5.79 37.77 -15.56
N PRO A 84 5.35 38.81 -14.83
CA PRO A 84 4.89 38.65 -13.45
C PRO A 84 3.73 37.66 -13.37
N TYR A 85 3.79 36.73 -12.42
CA TYR A 85 2.81 35.67 -12.24
C TYR A 85 1.35 36.16 -12.25
N GLN A 86 1.10 37.25 -11.51
CA GLN A 86 -0.19 37.89 -11.32
C GLN A 86 -0.79 38.44 -12.63
N SER A 87 0.05 38.74 -13.63
CA SER A 87 -0.37 39.27 -14.93
C SER A 87 -0.71 38.18 -15.95
N THR A 88 -0.22 36.95 -15.75
CA THR A 88 -0.46 35.82 -16.65
C THR A 88 -1.78 35.13 -16.36
N PHE A 89 -2.18 35.01 -15.08
CA PHE A 89 -3.42 34.36 -14.65
C PHE A 89 -4.17 35.14 -13.55
N PRO A 90 -4.64 36.37 -13.81
CA PRO A 90 -5.16 37.28 -12.78
C PRO A 90 -6.37 36.72 -12.00
N GLN A 91 -7.28 36.00 -12.67
CA GLN A 91 -8.47 35.43 -12.02
C GLN A 91 -8.21 34.04 -11.41
N ALA A 92 -7.43 33.19 -12.08
CA ALA A 92 -7.17 31.83 -11.63
C ALA A 92 -6.15 31.76 -10.48
N HIS A 93 -5.19 32.70 -10.42
CA HIS A 93 -4.14 32.73 -9.41
C HIS A 93 -4.69 32.71 -7.98
N ALA A 94 -5.74 33.50 -7.70
CA ALA A 94 -6.33 33.57 -6.36
C ALA A 94 -6.90 32.23 -5.89
N TYR A 95 -7.51 31.46 -6.78
CA TYR A 95 -8.05 30.14 -6.45
C TYR A 95 -6.95 29.10 -6.26
N PHE A 96 -5.93 29.09 -7.13
CA PHE A 96 -4.86 28.10 -7.07
C PHE A 96 -3.78 28.41 -6.02
N ALA A 97 -3.72 29.63 -5.49
CA ALA A 97 -2.89 29.97 -4.34
C ALA A 97 -3.20 29.10 -3.10
N PHE A 98 -4.47 28.71 -2.93
CA PHE A 98 -4.88 27.78 -1.87
C PHE A 98 -4.35 26.36 -2.06
N GLY A 99 -3.81 26.00 -3.22
CA GLY A 99 -3.19 24.71 -3.45
C GLY A 99 -1.99 24.43 -2.54
N ARG A 100 -1.41 25.46 -1.90
CA ARG A 100 -0.43 25.29 -0.80
C ARG A 100 -0.97 24.44 0.36
N LEU A 101 -2.27 24.54 0.66
CA LEU A 101 -2.93 23.72 1.68
C LEU A 101 -2.95 22.22 1.32
N GLY A 102 -2.75 21.88 0.04
CA GLY A 102 -2.57 20.50 -0.39
C GLY A 102 -1.39 19.82 0.30
N VAL A 103 -0.32 20.56 0.60
CA VAL A 103 0.83 20.03 1.37
C VAL A 103 0.39 19.61 2.77
N ASP A 104 -0.31 20.50 3.48
CA ASP A 104 -0.79 20.23 4.84
C ASP A 104 -1.75 19.03 4.88
N LEU A 105 -2.65 18.94 3.88
CA LEU A 105 -3.56 17.82 3.73
C LEU A 105 -2.82 16.50 3.44
N PHE A 106 -1.78 16.53 2.59
CA PHE A 106 -0.97 15.36 2.28
C PHE A 106 -0.23 14.83 3.51
N PHE A 107 0.29 15.72 4.35
CA PHE A 107 0.91 15.37 5.63
C PHE A 107 -0.10 14.75 6.59
N LEU A 108 -1.30 15.34 6.71
CA LEU A 108 -2.35 14.83 7.59
C LEU A 108 -2.77 13.40 7.21
N ILE A 109 -3.02 13.14 5.93
CA ILE A 109 -3.39 11.81 5.43
C ILE A 109 -2.24 10.83 5.63
N SER A 110 -1.00 11.27 5.39
CA SER A 110 0.18 10.43 5.58
C SER A 110 0.34 10.03 7.03
N GLY A 111 0.20 10.96 7.97
CA GLY A 111 0.19 10.67 9.41
C GLY A 111 -0.89 9.66 9.79
N PHE A 112 -2.12 9.84 9.30
CA PHE A 112 -3.22 8.91 9.53
C PHE A 112 -2.91 7.48 9.03
N VAL A 113 -2.45 7.35 7.78
CA VAL A 113 -2.11 6.03 7.20
C VAL A 113 -0.92 5.39 7.93
N ILE A 114 0.03 6.18 8.39
CA ILE A 114 1.18 5.72 9.17
C ILE A 114 0.70 5.11 10.49
N CYS A 115 -0.13 5.83 11.26
CA CYS A 115 -0.72 5.34 12.51
C CYS A 115 -1.44 4.00 12.30
N MET A 116 -2.25 3.89 11.25
CA MET A 116 -2.94 2.65 10.89
C MET A 116 -1.98 1.50 10.55
N SER A 117 -0.90 1.80 9.82
CA SER A 117 0.03 0.78 9.31
C SER A 117 1.04 0.26 10.34
N ALA A 118 1.21 0.99 11.44
CA ALA A 118 2.11 0.59 12.52
C ALA A 118 1.47 -0.33 13.56
N TRP A 119 0.14 -0.44 13.54
CA TRP A 119 -0.59 -1.33 14.44
C TRP A 119 -0.11 -2.79 14.28
N GLY A 120 0.56 -3.31 15.30
CA GLY A 120 1.07 -4.69 15.34
C GLY A 120 2.34 -4.96 14.51
N ARG A 121 3.10 -3.92 14.12
CA ARG A 121 4.41 -4.08 13.46
C ARG A 121 5.56 -3.61 14.34
N THR A 122 6.74 -4.19 14.16
CA THR A 122 7.94 -3.68 14.83
C THR A 122 8.32 -2.30 14.26
N PRO A 123 8.81 -1.36 15.10
CA PRO A 123 9.24 -0.04 14.63
C PRO A 123 10.30 -0.10 13.53
N ARG A 124 11.18 -1.11 13.60
CA ARG A 124 12.26 -1.35 12.64
C ARG A 124 11.70 -1.70 11.26
N ASP A 125 10.77 -2.64 11.17
CA ASP A 125 10.18 -3.05 9.90
C ASP A 125 9.35 -1.92 9.28
N PHE A 126 8.66 -1.15 10.13
CA PHE A 126 7.93 0.04 9.71
C PHE A 126 8.87 1.10 9.12
N PHE A 127 9.95 1.46 9.83
CA PHE A 127 10.90 2.48 9.38
C PHE A 127 11.61 2.06 8.08
N ILE A 128 12.14 0.84 8.02
CA ILE A 128 12.83 0.32 6.83
C ILE A 128 11.90 0.33 5.62
N SER A 129 10.64 -0.12 5.77
CA SER A 129 9.66 -0.14 4.68
C SER A 129 9.36 1.25 4.11
N ARG A 130 9.49 2.31 4.90
CA ARG A 130 9.23 3.69 4.45
C ARG A 130 10.47 4.30 3.81
N VAL A 131 11.63 4.13 4.43
CA VAL A 131 12.92 4.60 3.91
C VAL A 131 13.22 4.00 2.54
N THR A 132 13.06 2.69 2.38
CA THR A 132 13.33 2.00 1.10
C THR A 132 12.35 2.38 -0.01
N ARG A 133 11.18 2.95 0.31
CA ARG A 133 10.23 3.48 -0.68
C ARG A 133 10.53 4.93 -1.04
N LEU A 134 10.93 5.74 -0.06
CA LEU A 134 11.10 7.19 -0.22
C LEU A 134 12.44 7.55 -0.88
N TYR A 135 13.53 6.94 -0.42
CA TYR A 135 14.88 7.29 -0.87
C TYR A 135 15.13 7.03 -2.36
N PRO A 136 14.70 5.90 -2.96
CA PRO A 136 14.94 5.68 -4.39
C PRO A 136 14.27 6.74 -5.26
N MET A 137 13.01 7.09 -4.95
CA MET A 137 12.29 8.15 -5.68
C MET A 137 12.93 9.52 -5.44
N TYR A 138 13.41 9.78 -4.23
CA TYR A 138 14.09 11.03 -3.91
C TYR A 138 15.41 11.20 -4.66
N TRP A 139 16.25 10.16 -4.71
CA TRP A 139 17.51 10.22 -5.45
C TRP A 139 17.29 10.41 -6.95
N ILE A 140 16.29 9.76 -7.52
CA ILE A 140 15.90 10.00 -8.92
C ILE A 140 15.51 11.47 -9.11
N ALA A 141 14.70 12.03 -8.20
CA ALA A 141 14.31 13.44 -8.26
C ALA A 141 15.53 14.38 -8.19
N ILE A 142 16.49 14.13 -7.29
CA ILE A 142 17.72 14.92 -7.18
C ILE A 142 18.51 14.87 -8.50
N VAL A 143 18.70 13.67 -9.07
CA VAL A 143 19.45 13.52 -10.32
C VAL A 143 18.76 14.27 -11.45
N VAL A 144 17.45 14.14 -11.58
CA VAL A 144 16.67 14.86 -12.60
C VAL A 144 16.78 16.37 -12.39
N SER A 145 16.57 16.88 -11.17
CA SER A 145 16.70 18.30 -10.87
C SER A 145 18.12 18.82 -11.14
N ALA A 146 19.15 18.07 -10.76
CA ALA A 146 20.55 18.43 -11.02
C ALA A 146 20.86 18.48 -12.53
N CYS A 147 20.38 17.50 -13.30
CA CYS A 147 20.51 17.51 -14.76
C CYS A 147 19.80 18.72 -15.38
N VAL A 148 18.56 19.00 -14.97
CA VAL A 148 17.81 20.16 -15.48
C VAL A 148 18.56 21.46 -15.18
N ILE A 149 19.04 21.66 -13.94
CA ILE A 149 19.80 22.87 -13.58
C ILE A 149 21.09 22.99 -14.40
N TYR A 150 21.79 21.87 -14.61
CA TYR A 150 23.05 21.83 -15.34
C TYR A 150 22.88 22.12 -16.84
N PHE A 151 21.82 21.60 -17.47
CA PHE A 151 21.59 21.73 -18.92
C PHE A 151 20.73 22.93 -19.31
N ALA A 152 19.88 23.45 -18.42
CA ALA A 152 18.93 24.52 -18.75
C ALA A 152 19.51 25.95 -18.62
N ASP A 153 20.83 26.08 -18.45
CA ASP A 153 21.56 27.37 -18.38
C ASP A 153 20.86 28.38 -17.44
N THR A 154 20.45 27.86 -16.28
CA THR A 154 19.57 28.61 -15.39
C THR A 154 20.29 29.81 -14.77
N PRO A 155 19.58 30.91 -14.44
CA PRO A 155 20.18 32.09 -13.79
C PRO A 155 20.83 31.79 -12.44
N PHE A 156 20.58 30.60 -11.88
CA PHE A 156 21.03 30.16 -10.56
C PHE A 156 22.42 29.50 -10.57
N GLY A 157 23.04 29.32 -11.75
CA GLY A 157 24.36 28.72 -11.91
C GLY A 157 24.40 27.20 -11.68
N HIS A 158 25.60 26.61 -11.72
CA HIS A 158 25.75 25.18 -11.48
C HIS A 158 25.55 24.82 -10.00
N PRO A 159 24.94 23.65 -9.70
CA PRO A 159 24.72 23.24 -8.33
C PRO A 159 26.07 23.02 -7.63
N ASN A 160 26.30 23.75 -6.53
CA ASN A 160 27.48 23.55 -5.70
C ASN A 160 27.54 22.10 -5.20
N PRO A 161 28.67 21.37 -5.34
CA PRO A 161 28.79 20.00 -4.87
C PRO A 161 28.36 19.80 -3.41
N ARG A 162 28.65 20.76 -2.51
CA ARG A 162 28.18 20.72 -1.11
C ARG A 162 26.66 20.69 -1.00
N VAL A 163 25.98 21.48 -1.83
CA VAL A 163 24.51 21.52 -1.89
C VAL A 163 23.98 20.19 -2.39
N LEU A 164 24.57 19.64 -3.45
CA LEU A 164 24.16 18.36 -4.00
C LEU A 164 24.32 17.22 -2.98
N PHE A 165 25.48 17.09 -2.34
CA PHE A 165 25.73 16.07 -1.32
C PHE A 165 24.81 16.21 -0.10
N ALA A 166 24.61 17.43 0.41
CA ALA A 166 23.70 17.67 1.52
C ALA A 166 22.26 17.24 1.18
N ASN A 167 21.80 17.58 -0.02
CA ASN A 167 20.47 17.17 -0.50
C ASN A 167 20.38 15.65 -0.69
N PHE A 168 21.41 14.95 -1.18
CA PHE A 168 21.41 13.48 -1.27
C PHE A 168 21.15 12.77 0.06
N THR A 169 21.57 13.39 1.16
CA THR A 169 21.37 12.87 2.53
C THR A 169 20.03 13.26 3.15
N MET A 170 19.24 14.14 2.52
CA MET A 170 18.02 14.74 3.09
C MET A 170 18.29 15.60 4.35
N LEU A 171 19.57 15.92 4.64
CA LEU A 171 20.02 16.69 5.80
C LEU A 171 20.31 18.16 5.48
N GLN A 172 19.90 18.67 4.32
CA GLN A 172 20.18 20.05 3.94
C GLN A 172 19.58 21.07 4.94
N THR A 173 18.37 20.84 5.45
CA THR A 173 17.72 21.72 6.44
C THR A 173 18.49 21.82 7.77
N PRO A 174 18.82 20.72 8.48
CA PRO A 174 19.59 20.81 9.73
C PRO A 174 21.03 21.29 9.51
N LEU A 175 21.63 21.04 8.34
CA LEU A 175 22.97 21.52 8.00
C LEU A 175 22.99 23.00 7.55
N GLY A 176 21.83 23.66 7.49
CA GLY A 176 21.72 25.06 7.05
C GLY A 176 22.06 25.26 5.56
N VAL A 177 22.00 24.20 4.77
CA VAL A 177 22.31 24.21 3.33
C VAL A 177 21.01 24.45 2.56
N SER A 178 21.09 25.20 1.47
CA SER A 178 19.94 25.47 0.60
C SER A 178 19.38 24.17 0.00
N ASN A 179 18.06 24.11 -0.15
CA ASN A 179 17.43 23.03 -0.89
C ASN A 179 17.78 23.15 -2.39
N LEU A 180 18.06 22.02 -3.02
CA LEU A 180 18.32 21.98 -4.48
C LEU A 180 17.07 22.41 -5.26
N ASP A 181 15.90 21.99 -4.79
CA ASP A 181 14.61 22.46 -5.26
C ASP A 181 13.85 23.07 -4.08
N SER A 182 13.17 24.20 -4.31
CA SER A 182 12.31 24.84 -3.33
C SER A 182 11.36 23.87 -2.63
N VAL A 183 10.87 22.82 -3.31
CA VAL A 183 9.88 21.84 -2.81
C VAL A 183 10.49 20.84 -1.82
N TYR A 184 11.80 20.62 -1.84
CA TYR A 184 12.46 19.63 -0.97
C TYR A 184 12.39 19.99 0.53
N TRP A 185 11.93 21.19 0.87
CA TRP A 185 11.67 21.57 2.26
C TRP A 185 10.68 20.64 2.98
N THR A 186 9.74 19.99 2.28
CA THR A 186 8.73 19.10 2.87
C THR A 186 9.31 17.76 3.30
N LEU A 187 10.38 17.32 2.66
CA LEU A 187 11.00 16.02 2.86
C LEU A 187 11.61 15.87 4.26
N TRP A 188 12.20 16.93 4.79
CA TRP A 188 12.79 16.93 6.13
C TRP A 188 11.74 16.75 7.25
N PRO A 189 10.65 17.54 7.31
CA PRO A 189 9.53 17.29 8.21
C PRO A 189 8.96 15.86 8.10
N GLU A 190 8.89 15.31 6.88
CA GLU A 190 8.42 13.94 6.65
C GLU A 190 9.34 12.91 7.31
N LEU A 191 10.66 13.07 7.16
CA LEU A 191 11.65 12.22 7.83
C LEU A 191 11.56 12.32 9.36
N CYS A 192 11.46 13.54 9.90
CA CYS A 192 11.28 13.78 11.33
C CYS A 192 10.00 13.14 11.87
N PHE A 193 8.91 13.18 11.10
CA PHE A 193 7.66 12.52 11.44
C PHE A 193 7.85 10.99 11.53
N TYR A 194 8.52 10.38 10.55
CA TYR A 194 8.82 8.94 10.57
C TYR A 194 9.68 8.54 11.78
N LEU A 195 10.70 9.32 12.10
CA LEU A 195 11.58 9.08 13.24
C LEU A 195 10.82 9.20 14.57
N THR A 196 10.02 10.25 14.73
CA THR A 196 9.21 10.47 15.94
C THR A 196 8.25 9.31 16.15
N PHE A 197 7.59 8.87 15.08
CA PHE A 197 6.65 7.77 15.14
C PHE A 197 7.32 6.43 15.46
N ALA A 198 8.52 6.18 14.89
CA ALA A 198 9.32 5.01 15.25
C ALA A 198 9.70 4.99 16.74
N VAL A 199 10.02 6.15 17.34
CA VAL A 199 10.31 6.28 18.78
C VAL A 199 9.06 6.03 19.62
N VAL A 200 7.90 6.55 19.24
CA VAL A 200 6.63 6.35 19.98
C VAL A 200 6.26 4.87 20.01
N VAL A 201 6.35 4.17 18.88
CA VAL A 201 6.02 2.74 18.79
C VAL A 201 7.10 1.85 19.41
N TRP A 202 8.35 2.34 19.57
CA TRP A 202 9.42 1.57 20.20
C TRP A 202 9.12 1.16 21.64
N LYS A 203 8.34 1.95 22.38
CA LYS A 203 7.97 1.66 23.76
C LYS A 203 6.51 1.20 23.94
N GLY A 204 5.78 0.98 22.85
CA GLY A 204 4.38 0.55 22.85
C GLY A 204 4.19 -0.93 22.55
#